data_AF-A0A1Y1LRE7-F1
#
_entry.id   AF-A0A1Y1LRE7-F1
#
_cell.length_a   1.000
_cell.length_b   1.000
_cell.length_c   1.000
_cell.angle_alpha   90.00
_cell.angle_beta   90.00
_cell.angle_gamma   90.00
#
_symmetry.space_group_name_H-M   'P 1'
#
loop_
_entity.id
_entity.type
_entity.pdbx_description
1 polymer ?
#
loop_
_entity_poly.entity_id
_entity_poly.type
_entity_poly.pdbx_seq_one_letter_code
_entity_poly.pdbx_strand_id
1 'polypeptide(L)'
;MEQKAGHRYSTAVGKQESPDSSQGRNGSLQRALLPQRIEQSERHIQRQRQTTITEQSTTSFGEGPYPGGDNFVRKAFRLKGAPEESTSTILKSLAPATLKQYNRTYKLWWDFCKKTRTHPFSANSTEVLRFLQDILENYNLGYGSFNSHRSALSLVLAVNLEQCSLIKRFLKGVFKLRPSKPRYDVTWNPQIVLDFFNTEEVVDLQTLSKRLVTLLALITGHRVQTFSVIRTSNIVRHEKGVRIFISDNIKTSGLERS
;
A
#
# COMPACT_ATOMS: atom_id res chain seq x y z
N MET A 1 32.65 43.59 15.84
CA MET A 1 34.03 43.79 15.33
C MET A 1 34.24 42.87 14.13
N GLU A 2 35.21 43.22 13.27
CA GLU A 2 35.95 42.42 12.25
C GLU A 2 35.30 41.16 11.63
N GLN A 3 35.15 41.01 10.30
CA GLN A 3 36.07 41.19 9.15
C GLN A 3 37.32 40.27 9.12
N LYS A 4 37.32 39.32 8.16
CA LYS A 4 38.25 39.20 7.00
C LYS A 4 37.88 37.93 6.21
N ALA A 5 37.68 37.99 4.88
CA ALA A 5 38.66 38.02 3.78
C ALA A 5 39.46 36.69 3.61
N GLY A 6 39.73 36.14 2.42
CA GLY A 6 39.34 36.52 1.05
C GLY A 6 40.51 36.82 0.09
N HIS A 7 40.63 36.04 -1.00
CA HIS A 7 41.41 36.23 -2.25
C HIS A 7 40.76 35.38 -3.37
N ARG A 8 40.83 35.57 -4.70
CA ARG A 8 41.62 36.39 -5.67
C ARG A 8 42.91 35.78 -6.28
N TYR A 9 43.02 35.96 -7.62
CA TYR A 9 44.19 35.79 -8.52
C TYR A 9 44.61 34.32 -8.82
N SER A 10 45.22 33.92 -9.95
CA SER A 10 45.52 34.53 -11.29
C SER A 10 46.02 33.40 -12.25
N THR A 11 46.33 33.55 -13.56
CA THR A 11 45.92 34.38 -14.74
C THR A 11 46.79 33.95 -15.95
N ALA A 12 46.36 34.21 -17.22
CA ALA A 12 47.10 34.03 -18.49
C ALA A 12 47.31 32.57 -19.01
N VAL A 13 47.70 32.24 -20.26
CA VAL A 13 47.45 32.72 -21.67
C VAL A 13 48.67 32.37 -22.58
N GLY A 14 48.43 31.75 -23.74
CA GLY A 14 49.41 31.45 -24.83
C GLY A 14 49.12 30.07 -25.48
N LYS A 15 48.98 29.85 -26.80
CA LYS A 15 49.78 30.16 -28.02
C LYS A 15 51.12 29.40 -28.11
N GLN A 16 51.52 28.78 -29.25
CA GLN A 16 50.87 28.47 -30.54
C GLN A 16 51.71 27.39 -31.31
N GLU A 17 51.27 26.98 -32.51
CA GLU A 17 52.05 26.41 -33.65
C GLU A 17 52.21 24.86 -33.86
N SER A 18 52.17 24.49 -35.15
CA SER A 18 52.40 23.19 -35.84
C SER A 18 53.29 23.50 -37.09
N PRO A 19 53.52 22.64 -38.14
CA PRO A 19 53.01 21.32 -38.54
C PRO A 19 54.15 20.25 -38.57
N ASP A 20 54.48 19.35 -39.53
CA ASP A 20 54.01 18.89 -40.87
C ASP A 20 54.73 17.54 -41.20
N SER A 21 54.63 16.79 -42.32
CA SER A 21 53.84 16.81 -43.57
C SER A 21 53.81 15.41 -44.24
N SER A 22 52.87 15.16 -45.17
CA SER A 22 52.87 14.06 -46.20
C SER A 22 52.83 12.59 -45.68
N GLN A 23 52.41 11.52 -46.40
CA GLN A 23 51.63 11.23 -47.62
C GLN A 23 51.16 9.74 -47.55
N GLY A 24 50.34 9.11 -48.41
CA GLY A 24 49.60 9.53 -49.62
C GLY A 24 49.07 8.33 -50.43
N ARG A 25 48.27 8.59 -51.49
CA ARG A 25 47.80 7.69 -52.60
C ARG A 25 46.85 6.49 -52.33
N ASN A 26 45.59 6.70 -52.76
CA ASN A 26 44.73 5.87 -53.62
C ASN A 26 44.43 4.37 -53.32
N GLY A 27 43.14 4.02 -53.25
CA GLY A 27 42.66 2.64 -53.44
C GLY A 27 41.13 2.42 -53.42
N SER A 28 40.53 2.18 -54.60
CA SER A 28 39.24 1.48 -54.87
C SER A 28 37.90 1.94 -54.24
N LEU A 29 36.86 1.96 -55.08
CA LEU A 29 35.45 2.18 -54.72
C LEU A 29 34.77 0.89 -54.21
N GLN A 30 34.18 0.88 -53.00
CA GLN A 30 32.82 0.33 -52.76
C GLN A 30 32.26 0.45 -51.32
N ARG A 31 30.94 0.22 -51.20
CA ARG A 31 30.20 -0.24 -49.99
C ARG A 31 29.90 0.79 -48.88
N ALA A 32 29.37 1.97 -49.24
CA ALA A 32 28.72 2.89 -48.29
C ALA A 32 27.17 2.72 -48.25
N LEU A 33 26.66 1.54 -47.86
CA LEU A 33 25.20 1.24 -47.86
C LEU A 33 24.68 0.43 -46.65
N LEU A 34 25.50 0.19 -45.62
CA LEU A 34 25.13 -0.70 -44.50
C LEU A 34 24.48 -0.05 -43.25
N PRO A 35 24.79 1.21 -42.83
CA PRO A 35 24.23 1.76 -41.58
C PRO A 35 22.70 1.89 -41.60
N GLN A 36 22.13 2.44 -42.67
CA GLN A 36 20.70 2.75 -42.76
C GLN A 36 19.79 1.50 -42.66
N ARG A 37 20.28 0.33 -43.09
CA ARG A 37 19.47 -0.91 -43.10
C ARG A 37 19.24 -1.46 -41.69
N ILE A 38 20.18 -1.23 -40.78
CA ILE A 38 20.06 -1.64 -39.38
C ILE A 38 19.08 -0.71 -38.65
N GLU A 39 19.27 0.61 -38.73
CA GLU A 39 18.33 1.58 -38.14
C GLU A 39 16.90 1.41 -38.65
N GLN A 40 16.71 1.16 -39.96
CA GLN A 40 15.37 0.93 -40.51
C GLN A 40 14.76 -0.37 -39.98
N SER A 41 15.55 -1.44 -39.82
CA SER A 41 15.12 -2.70 -39.20
C SER A 41 14.72 -2.50 -37.73
N GLU A 42 15.54 -1.81 -36.95
CA GLU A 42 15.25 -1.49 -35.54
C GLU A 42 13.99 -0.64 -35.39
N ARG A 43 13.82 0.42 -36.21
CA ARG A 43 12.58 1.22 -36.24
C ARG A 43 11.36 0.38 -36.63
N HIS A 44 11.54 -0.63 -37.50
CA HIS A 44 10.46 -1.54 -37.89
C HIS A 44 10.10 -2.52 -36.76
N ILE A 45 11.09 -3.08 -36.06
CA ILE A 45 10.91 -3.93 -34.87
C ILE A 45 10.25 -3.13 -33.73
N GLN A 46 10.66 -1.88 -33.52
CA GLN A 46 10.09 -1.02 -32.49
C GLN A 46 8.63 -0.65 -32.80
N ARG A 47 8.30 -0.37 -34.09
CA ARG A 47 6.92 -0.20 -34.54
C ARG A 47 6.09 -1.48 -34.40
N GLN A 48 6.61 -2.63 -34.81
CA GLN A 48 5.91 -3.92 -34.69
C GLN A 48 5.66 -4.30 -33.22
N ARG A 49 6.59 -3.99 -32.31
CA ARG A 49 6.37 -4.09 -30.86
C ARG A 49 5.26 -3.15 -30.37
N GLN A 50 5.22 -1.90 -30.84
CA GLN A 50 4.14 -0.98 -30.49
C GLN A 50 2.78 -1.39 -31.05
N THR A 51 2.69 -1.99 -32.26
CA THR A 51 1.42 -2.52 -32.77
C THR A 51 0.98 -3.78 -32.03
N THR A 52 1.87 -4.74 -31.73
CA THR A 52 1.51 -5.93 -30.92
C THR A 52 1.06 -5.58 -29.50
N ILE A 53 1.65 -4.56 -28.87
CA ILE A 53 1.19 -4.03 -27.57
C ILE A 53 -0.20 -3.38 -27.68
N THR A 54 -0.52 -2.77 -28.83
CA THR A 54 -1.81 -2.11 -29.07
C THR A 54 -2.93 -3.11 -29.38
N GLU A 55 -2.66 -4.15 -30.17
CA GLU A 55 -3.68 -5.06 -30.71
C GLU A 55 -4.11 -6.17 -29.74
N GLN A 56 -3.36 -6.46 -28.68
CA GLN A 56 -3.71 -7.50 -27.69
C GLN A 56 -4.56 -7.01 -26.50
N SER A 57 -4.96 -5.73 -26.45
CA SER A 57 -5.64 -5.13 -25.28
C SER A 57 -7.08 -4.66 -25.52
N THR A 58 -7.75 -5.18 -26.55
CA THR A 58 -9.20 -4.96 -26.82
C THR A 58 -10.11 -6.09 -26.31
N THR A 59 -9.65 -6.92 -25.37
CA THR A 59 -10.58 -7.74 -24.55
C THR A 59 -11.49 -6.82 -23.73
N SER A 60 -12.80 -7.03 -23.70
CA SER A 60 -13.70 -6.10 -22.98
C SER A 60 -13.49 -6.14 -21.47
N PHE A 61 -12.82 -5.10 -20.93
CA PHE A 61 -12.49 -5.00 -19.51
C PHE A 61 -13.67 -4.50 -18.66
N GLY A 62 -14.67 -5.36 -18.43
CA GLY A 62 -15.72 -5.10 -17.43
C GLY A 62 -17.00 -5.88 -17.59
N GLU A 63 -17.25 -6.48 -18.76
CA GLU A 63 -18.48 -7.24 -19.05
C GLU A 63 -18.62 -8.53 -18.22
N GLY A 64 -17.50 -9.09 -17.75
CA GLY A 64 -17.50 -10.31 -16.94
C GLY A 64 -18.05 -10.14 -15.50
N PRO A 65 -18.43 -11.25 -14.85
CA PRO A 65 -18.71 -11.26 -13.42
C PRO A 65 -17.48 -10.84 -12.61
N TYR A 66 -17.70 -10.32 -11.41
CA TYR A 66 -16.63 -9.89 -10.50
C TYR A 66 -15.71 -11.08 -10.15
N PRO A 67 -14.39 -11.02 -10.43
CA PRO A 67 -13.50 -12.19 -10.38
C PRO A 67 -13.10 -12.66 -8.97
N GLY A 68 -13.61 -12.02 -7.90
CA GLY A 68 -13.19 -12.28 -6.53
C GLY A 68 -11.92 -11.50 -6.13
N GLY A 69 -11.82 -11.14 -4.84
CA GLY A 69 -10.81 -10.18 -4.36
C GLY A 69 -9.35 -10.60 -4.55
N ASP A 70 -9.05 -11.89 -4.41
CA ASP A 70 -7.70 -12.44 -4.61
C ASP A 70 -7.25 -12.25 -6.07
N ASN A 71 -8.06 -12.73 -7.02
CA ASN A 71 -7.84 -12.57 -8.46
C ASN A 71 -7.84 -11.10 -8.90
N PHE A 72 -8.69 -10.26 -8.31
CA PHE A 72 -8.76 -8.84 -8.62
C PHE A 72 -7.46 -8.12 -8.23
N VAL A 73 -6.90 -8.41 -7.05
CA VAL A 73 -5.61 -7.86 -6.61
C VAL A 73 -4.44 -8.44 -7.40
N ARG A 74 -4.43 -9.75 -7.71
CA ARG A 74 -3.42 -10.35 -8.62
C ARG A 74 -3.41 -9.68 -9.99
N LYS A 75 -4.59 -9.48 -10.62
CA LYS A 75 -4.70 -8.81 -11.92
C LYS A 75 -4.19 -7.36 -11.83
N ALA A 76 -4.46 -6.66 -10.73
CA ALA A 76 -3.92 -5.32 -10.52
C ALA A 76 -2.38 -5.30 -10.42
N PHE A 77 -1.76 -6.25 -9.71
CA PHE A 77 -0.29 -6.32 -9.63
C PHE A 77 0.36 -6.71 -10.95
N ARG A 78 -0.20 -7.66 -11.71
CA ARG A 78 0.25 -7.98 -13.07
C ARG A 78 0.20 -6.75 -13.99
N LEU A 79 -0.90 -5.98 -13.95
CA LEU A 79 -1.04 -4.72 -14.71
C LEU A 79 -0.10 -3.59 -14.24
N LYS A 80 0.47 -3.71 -13.02
CA LYS A 80 1.54 -2.84 -12.52
C LYS A 80 2.95 -3.37 -12.84
N GLY A 81 3.07 -4.43 -13.65
CA GLY A 81 4.36 -5.01 -14.06
C GLY A 81 4.98 -5.99 -13.06
N ALA A 82 4.23 -6.48 -12.07
CA ALA A 82 4.74 -7.52 -11.18
C ALA A 82 4.87 -8.87 -11.92
N PRO A 83 6.04 -9.55 -11.87
CA PRO A 83 6.20 -10.91 -12.38
C PRO A 83 5.27 -11.90 -11.67
N GLU A 84 4.91 -13.01 -12.32
CA GLU A 84 3.95 -13.98 -11.77
C GLU A 84 4.52 -14.71 -10.54
N GLU A 85 5.79 -15.06 -10.61
CA GLU A 85 6.59 -15.68 -9.55
C GLU A 85 6.58 -14.81 -8.28
N SER A 86 6.71 -13.49 -8.47
CA SER A 86 6.67 -12.50 -7.38
C SER A 86 5.26 -12.17 -6.92
N THR A 87 4.24 -12.29 -7.77
CA THR A 87 2.86 -11.91 -7.47
C THR A 87 2.28 -12.67 -6.29
N SER A 88 2.62 -13.96 -6.12
CA SER A 88 2.21 -14.75 -4.95
C SER A 88 2.81 -14.20 -3.64
N THR A 89 4.08 -13.82 -3.65
CA THR A 89 4.80 -13.24 -2.51
C THR A 89 4.31 -11.84 -2.17
N ILE A 90 4.09 -10.98 -3.17
CA ILE A 90 3.53 -9.64 -2.99
C ILE A 90 2.15 -9.72 -2.32
N LEU A 91 1.31 -10.69 -2.72
CA LEU A 91 -0.02 -10.88 -2.15
C LEU A 91 0.02 -11.31 -0.67
N LYS A 92 1.07 -12.01 -0.22
CA LYS A 92 1.27 -12.39 1.20
C LYS A 92 1.53 -11.20 2.13
N SER A 93 1.83 -10.01 1.61
CA SER A 93 1.86 -8.77 2.41
C SER A 93 0.49 -8.41 3.01
N LEU A 94 -0.60 -8.94 2.44
CA LEU A 94 -1.96 -8.71 2.90
C LEU A 94 -2.40 -9.83 3.86
N ALA A 95 -2.66 -9.48 5.11
CA ALA A 95 -3.33 -10.40 6.03
C ALA A 95 -4.71 -10.83 5.46
N PRO A 96 -5.13 -12.10 5.58
CA PRO A 96 -6.39 -12.59 5.00
C PRO A 96 -7.63 -11.79 5.43
N ALA A 97 -7.64 -11.28 6.66
CA ALA A 97 -8.70 -10.39 7.15
C ALA A 97 -8.75 -9.04 6.41
N THR A 98 -7.59 -8.48 6.03
CA THR A 98 -7.50 -7.25 5.22
C THR A 98 -8.02 -7.50 3.81
N LEU A 99 -7.63 -8.61 3.17
CA LEU A 99 -8.14 -8.98 1.85
C LEU A 99 -9.67 -9.20 1.86
N LYS A 100 -10.20 -9.87 2.90
CA LYS A 100 -11.65 -10.04 3.12
C LYS A 100 -12.38 -8.71 3.30
N GLN A 101 -11.77 -7.74 4.00
CA GLN A 101 -12.32 -6.38 4.15
C GLN A 101 -12.29 -5.60 2.83
N TYR A 102 -11.18 -5.66 2.08
CA TYR A 102 -11.01 -4.97 0.80
C TYR A 102 -11.88 -5.55 -0.32
N ASN A 103 -12.19 -6.85 -0.29
CA ASN A 103 -13.10 -7.52 -1.23
C ASN A 103 -14.50 -6.85 -1.30
N ARG A 104 -14.98 -6.23 -0.20
CA ARG A 104 -16.21 -5.42 -0.24
C ARG A 104 -16.04 -4.16 -1.10
N THR A 105 -14.91 -3.46 -0.98
CA THR A 105 -14.60 -2.32 -1.86
C THR A 105 -14.53 -2.76 -3.32
N TYR A 106 -13.82 -3.85 -3.61
CA TYR A 106 -13.58 -4.29 -4.99
C TYR A 106 -14.84 -4.73 -5.70
N LYS A 107 -15.78 -5.40 -5.02
CA LYS A 107 -17.10 -5.69 -5.61
C LYS A 107 -17.88 -4.41 -5.93
N LEU A 108 -18.00 -3.49 -4.97
CA LEU A 108 -18.71 -2.22 -5.15
C LEU A 108 -18.08 -1.36 -6.27
N TRP A 109 -16.76 -1.34 -6.34
CA TRP A 109 -15.99 -0.66 -7.39
C TRP A 109 -16.20 -1.31 -8.76
N TRP A 110 -16.23 -2.65 -8.86
CA TRP A 110 -16.55 -3.37 -10.10
C TRP A 110 -17.95 -3.06 -10.60
N ASP A 111 -18.94 -3.06 -9.71
CA ASP A 111 -20.33 -2.75 -10.05
C ASP A 111 -20.51 -1.26 -10.45
N PHE A 112 -19.81 -0.33 -9.79
CA PHE A 112 -19.71 1.07 -10.21
C PHE A 112 -19.05 1.23 -11.58
N CYS A 113 -17.92 0.56 -11.83
CA CYS A 113 -17.19 0.64 -13.09
C CYS A 113 -18.04 0.21 -14.30
N LYS A 114 -18.82 -0.87 -14.16
CA LYS A 114 -19.80 -1.29 -15.18
C LYS A 114 -20.87 -0.22 -15.40
N LYS A 115 -21.42 0.36 -14.32
CA LYS A 115 -22.44 1.43 -14.35
C LYS A 115 -21.94 2.70 -15.06
N THR A 116 -20.67 3.08 -14.89
CA THR A 116 -20.09 4.30 -15.48
C THR A 116 -19.31 4.07 -16.78
N ARG A 117 -19.07 2.82 -17.19
CA ARG A 117 -18.10 2.42 -18.23
C ARG A 117 -16.66 2.88 -17.93
N THR A 118 -16.31 2.98 -16.65
CA THR A 118 -14.93 3.23 -16.18
C THR A 118 -14.11 1.94 -16.20
N HIS A 119 -12.84 2.00 -16.58
CA HIS A 119 -11.96 0.83 -16.52
C HIS A 119 -11.46 0.53 -15.09
N PRO A 120 -11.70 -0.67 -14.51
CA PRO A 120 -11.47 -0.92 -13.08
C PRO A 120 -10.03 -0.77 -12.55
N PHE A 121 -9.01 -0.72 -13.42
CA PHE A 121 -7.59 -0.70 -13.03
C PHE A 121 -6.83 0.57 -13.42
N SER A 122 -7.35 1.37 -14.38
CA SER A 122 -6.70 2.60 -14.86
C SER A 122 -7.49 3.88 -14.55
N ALA A 123 -8.47 3.79 -13.65
CA ALA A 123 -9.29 4.93 -13.26
C ALA A 123 -8.48 6.03 -12.54
N ASN A 124 -8.87 7.28 -12.80
CA ASN A 124 -8.22 8.46 -12.24
C ASN A 124 -8.88 8.92 -10.90
N SER A 125 -8.29 9.92 -10.24
CA SER A 125 -8.80 10.44 -8.96
C SER A 125 -10.20 11.04 -9.03
N THR A 126 -10.63 11.56 -10.18
CA THR A 126 -12.00 12.10 -10.38
C THR A 126 -13.04 10.99 -10.45
N GLU A 127 -12.71 9.86 -11.08
CA GLU A 127 -13.58 8.67 -11.10
C GLU A 127 -13.70 8.04 -9.71
N VAL A 128 -12.59 8.00 -8.95
CA VAL A 128 -12.61 7.56 -7.54
C VAL A 128 -13.42 8.53 -6.67
N LEU A 129 -13.36 9.85 -6.90
CA LEU A 129 -14.23 10.81 -6.21
C LEU A 129 -15.72 10.55 -6.51
N ARG A 130 -16.07 10.29 -7.79
CA ARG A 130 -17.46 9.95 -8.17
C ARG A 130 -17.93 8.64 -7.51
N PHE A 131 -17.07 7.63 -7.41
CA PHE A 131 -17.36 6.40 -6.67
C PHE A 131 -17.55 6.67 -5.17
N LEU A 132 -16.67 7.45 -4.54
CA LEU A 132 -16.82 7.77 -3.11
C LEU A 132 -18.07 8.62 -2.83
N GLN A 133 -18.55 9.43 -3.79
CA GLN A 133 -19.84 10.12 -3.70
C GLN A 133 -21.03 9.16 -3.88
N ASP A 134 -21.01 8.27 -4.88
CA ASP A 134 -22.04 7.22 -5.07
C ASP A 134 -22.16 6.32 -3.82
N ILE A 135 -21.03 6.00 -3.18
CA ILE A 135 -20.99 5.28 -1.89
C ILE A 135 -21.54 6.11 -0.73
N LEU A 136 -21.35 7.43 -0.72
CA LEU A 136 -21.87 8.34 0.30
C LEU A 136 -23.40 8.46 0.22
N GLU A 137 -23.94 8.56 -0.99
CA GLU A 137 -25.37 8.69 -1.26
C GLU A 137 -26.11 7.36 -1.02
N ASN A 138 -25.65 6.26 -1.62
CA ASN A 138 -26.38 4.99 -1.63
C ASN A 138 -26.18 4.11 -0.39
N TYR A 139 -25.22 4.43 0.50
CA TYR A 139 -24.95 3.61 1.69
C TYR A 139 -24.74 4.45 2.96
N ASN A 140 -25.40 4.06 4.05
CA ASN A 140 -25.20 4.62 5.38
C ASN A 140 -23.91 4.07 6.04
N LEU A 141 -22.76 4.44 5.48
CA LEU A 141 -21.44 4.11 6.02
C LEU A 141 -20.84 5.29 6.78
N GLY A 142 -20.11 5.01 7.86
CA GLY A 142 -19.31 5.99 8.59
C GLY A 142 -17.90 6.17 8.02
N TYR A 143 -17.21 7.25 8.42
CA TYR A 143 -15.91 7.68 7.91
C TYR A 143 -14.84 6.56 7.77
N GLY A 144 -14.74 5.63 8.73
CA GLY A 144 -13.76 4.54 8.68
C GLY A 144 -13.91 3.59 7.47
N SER A 145 -15.12 3.47 6.93
CA SER A 145 -15.37 2.73 5.69
C SER A 145 -14.78 3.44 4.47
N PHE A 146 -14.85 4.78 4.41
CA PHE A 146 -14.30 5.55 3.29
C PHE A 146 -12.77 5.52 3.27
N ASN A 147 -12.11 5.53 4.43
CA ASN A 147 -10.67 5.27 4.51
C ASN A 147 -10.34 3.83 4.06
N SER A 148 -11.15 2.84 4.47
CA SER A 148 -11.00 1.46 3.97
C SER A 148 -11.17 1.36 2.45
N HIS A 149 -12.10 2.13 1.86
CA HIS A 149 -12.29 2.20 0.42
C HIS A 149 -11.12 2.89 -0.28
N ARG A 150 -10.58 4.00 0.26
CA ARG A 150 -9.36 4.65 -0.27
C ARG A 150 -8.17 3.70 -0.28
N SER A 151 -7.86 3.07 0.85
CA SER A 151 -6.69 2.19 0.99
C SER A 151 -6.80 0.95 0.11
N ALA A 152 -8.00 0.36 -0.01
CA ALA A 152 -8.24 -0.75 -0.94
C ALA A 152 -8.00 -0.34 -2.40
N LEU A 153 -8.53 0.81 -2.83
CA LEU A 153 -8.36 1.30 -4.21
C LEU A 153 -6.91 1.74 -4.49
N SER A 154 -6.21 2.34 -3.53
CA SER A 154 -4.81 2.75 -3.70
C SER A 154 -3.86 1.56 -3.88
N LEU A 155 -4.24 0.37 -3.41
CA LEU A 155 -3.50 -0.87 -3.66
C LEU A 155 -3.58 -1.31 -5.13
N VAL A 156 -4.73 -1.15 -5.77
CA VAL A 156 -5.02 -1.72 -7.11
C VAL A 156 -4.87 -0.72 -8.26
N LEU A 157 -5.20 0.56 -8.05
CA LEU A 157 -5.05 1.60 -9.06
C LEU A 157 -3.61 2.13 -9.12
N ALA A 158 -3.21 2.67 -10.27
CA ALA A 158 -1.90 3.34 -10.43
C ALA A 158 -1.88 4.79 -9.88
N VAL A 159 -3.03 5.44 -9.72
CA VAL A 159 -3.11 6.82 -9.22
C VAL A 159 -2.85 6.91 -7.71
N ASN A 160 -2.03 7.88 -7.30
CA ASN A 160 -1.70 8.12 -5.90
C ASN A 160 -2.85 8.84 -5.15
N LEU A 161 -3.83 8.05 -4.70
CA LEU A 161 -4.98 8.52 -3.89
C LEU A 161 -4.57 9.06 -2.51
N GLU A 162 -3.41 8.64 -2.00
CA GLU A 162 -2.87 9.06 -0.71
C GLU A 162 -2.38 10.50 -0.74
N GLN A 163 -1.81 10.96 -1.86
CA GLN A 163 -1.31 12.31 -2.07
C GLN A 163 -2.37 13.28 -2.58
N CYS A 164 -3.33 12.80 -3.39
CA CYS A 164 -4.39 13.61 -4.03
C CYS A 164 -5.13 14.56 -3.05
N SER A 165 -5.04 15.87 -3.32
CA SER A 165 -5.61 16.93 -2.48
C SER A 165 -7.14 16.90 -2.41
N LEU A 166 -7.81 16.59 -3.53
CA LEU A 166 -9.26 16.51 -3.62
C LEU A 166 -9.81 15.31 -2.83
N ILE A 167 -9.17 14.13 -2.91
CA ILE A 167 -9.52 12.95 -2.10
C ILE A 167 -9.39 13.27 -0.59
N LYS A 168 -8.30 13.93 -0.17
CA LYS A 168 -8.12 14.40 1.22
C LYS A 168 -9.23 15.37 1.65
N ARG A 169 -9.60 16.32 0.78
CA ARG A 169 -10.65 17.32 1.06
C ARG A 169 -12.03 16.68 1.16
N PHE A 170 -12.35 15.74 0.27
CA PHE A 170 -13.57 14.95 0.27
C PHE A 170 -13.70 14.13 1.57
N LEU A 171 -12.67 13.39 1.95
CA LEU A 171 -12.68 12.58 3.18
C LEU A 171 -12.80 13.44 4.45
N LYS A 172 -12.23 14.66 4.46
CA LYS A 172 -12.46 15.65 5.53
C LYS A 172 -13.90 16.19 5.55
N GLY A 173 -14.57 16.26 4.39
CA GLY A 173 -16.01 16.52 4.28
C GLY A 173 -16.85 15.38 4.84
N VAL A 174 -16.58 14.14 4.43
CA VAL A 174 -17.25 12.93 4.97
C VAL A 174 -17.08 12.82 6.48
N PHE A 175 -15.90 13.13 7.03
CA PHE A 175 -15.70 13.16 8.48
C PHE A 175 -16.58 14.21 9.19
N LYS A 176 -16.82 15.37 8.58
CA LYS A 176 -17.75 16.37 9.15
C LYS A 176 -19.22 15.95 9.05
N LEU A 177 -19.62 15.31 7.94
CA LEU A 177 -20.99 14.86 7.71
C LEU A 177 -21.34 13.60 8.52
N ARG A 178 -20.38 12.70 8.71
CA ARG A 178 -20.52 11.41 9.40
C ARG A 178 -19.32 11.17 10.32
N PRO A 179 -19.20 11.96 11.42
CA PRO A 179 -18.09 11.83 12.35
C PRO A 179 -18.05 10.42 12.95
N SER A 180 -16.83 9.91 13.14
CA SER A 180 -16.64 8.64 13.83
C SER A 180 -16.94 8.85 15.32
N LYS A 181 -18.16 8.48 15.75
CA LYS A 181 -18.49 8.41 17.17
C LYS A 181 -17.49 7.48 17.88
N PRO A 182 -17.05 7.79 19.12
CA PRO A 182 -16.31 6.82 19.92
C PRO A 182 -17.20 5.59 20.18
N ARG A 183 -16.59 4.42 20.34
CA ARG A 183 -17.36 3.17 20.62
C ARG A 183 -18.02 3.20 22.00
N TYR A 184 -17.44 3.97 22.91
CA TYR A 184 -17.89 4.18 24.28
C TYR A 184 -17.81 5.69 24.53
N ASP A 185 -18.92 6.28 24.97
CA ASP A 185 -19.04 7.66 25.43
C ASP A 185 -18.79 7.77 26.95
N VAL A 186 -19.07 6.70 27.70
CA VAL A 186 -18.77 6.55 29.12
C VAL A 186 -17.58 5.61 29.39
N THR A 187 -16.83 5.89 30.44
CA THR A 187 -15.92 4.95 31.10
C THR A 187 -16.63 4.21 32.23
N TRP A 188 -16.07 3.09 32.69
CA TRP A 188 -16.60 2.28 33.79
C TRP A 188 -15.59 2.20 34.94
N ASN A 189 -16.08 1.99 36.17
CA ASN A 189 -15.22 1.84 37.34
C ASN A 189 -14.65 0.42 37.44
N PRO A 190 -13.33 0.20 37.30
CA PRO A 190 -12.73 -1.13 37.37
C PRO A 190 -12.92 -1.82 38.73
N GLN A 191 -13.10 -1.05 39.81
CA GLN A 191 -13.21 -1.58 41.17
C GLN A 191 -14.38 -2.56 41.33
N ILE A 192 -15.49 -2.36 40.61
CA ILE A 192 -16.67 -3.24 40.65
C ILE A 192 -16.31 -4.70 40.28
N VAL A 193 -15.37 -4.89 39.34
CA VAL A 193 -14.90 -6.23 38.94
C VAL A 193 -13.87 -6.79 39.92
N LEU A 194 -13.08 -5.94 40.58
CA LEU A 194 -12.14 -6.36 41.62
C LEU A 194 -12.88 -6.81 42.89
N ASP A 195 -13.91 -6.07 43.31
CA ASP A 195 -14.77 -6.39 44.45
C ASP A 195 -15.57 -7.69 44.21
N PHE A 196 -16.05 -7.89 42.97
CA PHE A 196 -16.64 -9.14 42.53
C PHE A 196 -15.64 -10.31 42.61
N PHE A 197 -14.39 -10.12 42.16
CA PHE A 197 -13.37 -11.17 42.28
C PHE A 197 -12.92 -11.46 43.72
N ASN A 198 -13.13 -10.53 44.66
CA ASN A 198 -12.92 -10.76 46.09
C ASN A 198 -14.07 -11.53 46.76
N THR A 199 -15.25 -11.62 46.13
CA THR A 199 -16.48 -12.20 46.73
C THR A 199 -16.99 -13.47 46.05
N GLU A 200 -16.77 -13.65 44.74
CA GLU A 200 -17.04 -14.91 44.04
C GLU A 200 -15.99 -15.98 44.42
N GLU A 201 -16.43 -17.22 44.66
CA GLU A 201 -15.53 -18.37 44.87
C GLU A 201 -15.01 -18.94 43.54
N VAL A 202 -13.74 -19.39 43.53
CA VAL A 202 -13.14 -20.01 42.33
C VAL A 202 -13.47 -21.50 42.28
N VAL A 203 -14.68 -21.82 41.83
CA VAL A 203 -15.19 -23.21 41.77
C VAL A 203 -14.47 -24.06 40.72
N ASP A 204 -13.99 -23.45 39.63
CA ASP A 204 -13.38 -24.20 38.51
C ASP A 204 -12.23 -23.46 37.78
N LEU A 205 -11.49 -24.22 36.97
CA LEU A 205 -10.37 -23.71 36.17
C LEU A 205 -10.82 -22.69 35.11
N GLN A 206 -12.05 -22.77 34.60
CA GLN A 206 -12.57 -21.79 33.65
C GLN A 206 -12.76 -20.43 34.33
N THR A 207 -13.27 -20.40 35.57
CA THR A 207 -13.45 -19.20 36.38
C THR A 207 -12.11 -18.58 36.76
N LEU A 208 -11.13 -19.39 37.18
CA LEU A 208 -9.75 -18.94 37.39
C LEU A 208 -9.13 -18.32 36.13
N SER A 209 -9.37 -18.93 34.96
CA SER A 209 -8.88 -18.45 33.67
C SER A 209 -9.54 -17.13 33.24
N LYS A 210 -10.86 -16.98 33.43
CA LYS A 210 -11.60 -15.73 33.19
C LYS A 210 -11.05 -14.60 34.06
N ARG A 211 -10.85 -14.85 35.37
CA ARG A 211 -10.25 -13.91 36.33
C ARG A 211 -8.87 -13.46 35.88
N LEU A 212 -7.97 -14.40 35.60
CA LEU A 212 -6.61 -14.12 35.16
C LEU A 212 -6.57 -13.27 33.87
N VAL A 213 -7.35 -13.64 32.85
CA VAL A 213 -7.41 -12.88 31.59
C VAL A 213 -8.02 -11.49 31.79
N THR A 214 -9.01 -11.34 32.69
CA THR A 214 -9.61 -10.03 33.00
C THR A 214 -8.64 -9.12 33.74
N LEU A 215 -7.90 -9.64 34.73
CA LEU A 215 -6.86 -8.89 35.43
C LEU A 215 -5.71 -8.50 34.49
N LEU A 216 -5.28 -9.40 33.59
CA LEU A 216 -4.32 -9.08 32.53
C LEU A 216 -4.84 -7.99 31.57
N ALA A 217 -6.13 -8.00 31.22
CA ALA A 217 -6.76 -6.97 30.40
C ALA A 217 -6.77 -5.60 31.11
N LEU A 218 -7.12 -5.57 32.40
CA LEU A 218 -7.11 -4.35 33.22
C LEU A 218 -5.70 -3.76 33.38
N ILE A 219 -4.70 -4.59 33.69
CA ILE A 219 -3.33 -4.15 33.99
C ILE A 219 -2.57 -3.74 32.73
N THR A 220 -2.74 -4.47 31.62
CA THR A 220 -1.92 -4.25 30.39
C THR A 220 -2.60 -3.38 29.33
N GLY A 221 -3.92 -3.21 29.38
CA GLY A 221 -4.70 -2.58 28.31
C GLY A 221 -4.60 -3.30 26.95
N HIS A 222 -4.04 -4.51 26.90
CA HIS A 222 -3.82 -5.24 25.66
C HIS A 222 -5.14 -5.74 25.05
N ARG A 223 -5.13 -5.91 23.71
CA ARG A 223 -6.24 -6.52 22.96
C ARG A 223 -6.29 -8.02 23.22
N VAL A 224 -7.48 -8.62 23.17
CA VAL A 224 -7.71 -10.06 23.37
C VAL A 224 -6.79 -10.95 22.52
N GLN A 225 -6.48 -10.55 21.28
CA GLN A 225 -5.54 -11.24 20.39
C GLN A 225 -4.13 -11.47 21.00
N THR A 226 -3.72 -10.63 21.95
CA THR A 226 -2.42 -10.71 22.63
C THR A 226 -2.46 -11.77 23.73
N PHE A 227 -3.59 -11.95 24.42
CA PHE A 227 -3.72 -12.98 25.46
C PHE A 227 -3.79 -14.39 24.86
N SER A 228 -4.42 -14.54 23.68
CA SER A 228 -4.49 -15.82 22.95
C SER A 228 -3.15 -16.32 22.39
N VAL A 229 -2.07 -15.55 22.49
CA VAL A 229 -0.70 -15.95 22.09
C VAL A 229 0.29 -15.97 23.26
N ILE A 230 -0.18 -15.85 24.51
CA ILE A 230 0.68 -16.02 25.69
C ILE A 230 1.06 -17.50 25.82
N ARG A 231 2.36 -17.77 25.80
CA ARG A 231 2.95 -19.09 26.07
C ARG A 231 3.52 -19.10 27.47
N THR A 232 3.30 -20.17 28.24
CA THR A 232 3.83 -20.32 29.61
C THR A 232 5.37 -20.29 29.65
N SER A 233 6.03 -20.81 28.61
CA SER A 233 7.48 -20.72 28.37
C SER A 233 8.02 -19.29 28.36
N ASN A 234 7.17 -18.31 28.06
CA ASN A 234 7.54 -16.91 27.87
C ASN A 234 7.24 -16.05 29.12
N ILE A 235 6.84 -16.66 30.23
CA ILE A 235 6.48 -15.98 31.49
C ILE A 235 7.69 -16.04 32.43
N VAL A 236 8.43 -14.94 32.52
CA VAL A 236 9.59 -14.81 33.40
C VAL A 236 9.20 -14.11 34.70
N ARG A 237 9.54 -14.72 35.84
CA ARG A 237 9.34 -14.13 37.17
C ARG A 237 10.61 -13.40 37.61
N HIS A 238 10.44 -12.24 38.23
CA HIS A 238 11.49 -11.47 38.88
C HIS A 238 11.00 -11.03 40.27
N GLU A 239 11.90 -10.58 41.14
CA GLU A 239 11.60 -10.03 42.47
C GLU A 239 10.52 -8.93 42.45
N LYS A 240 10.48 -8.14 41.38
CA LYS A 240 9.56 -7.00 41.20
C LYS A 240 8.30 -7.34 40.38
N GLY A 241 8.03 -8.62 40.12
CA GLY A 241 6.82 -9.09 39.44
C GLY A 241 7.05 -9.97 38.21
N VAL A 242 6.02 -10.08 37.37
CA VAL A 242 5.97 -11.01 36.23
C VAL A 242 6.12 -10.28 34.90
N ARG A 243 6.99 -10.79 34.02
CA ARG A 243 7.19 -10.30 32.65
C ARG A 243 6.73 -11.36 31.65
N ILE A 244 5.88 -10.98 30.69
CA ILE A 244 5.33 -11.91 29.68
C ILE A 244 5.83 -11.47 28.30
N PHE A 245 6.63 -12.32 27.63
CA PHE A 245 7.14 -12.04 26.30
C PHE A 245 6.18 -12.55 25.21
N ILE A 246 5.72 -11.64 24.36
CA ILE A 246 4.88 -11.97 23.19
C ILE A 246 5.81 -12.25 22.00
N SER A 247 6.12 -13.53 21.78
CA SER A 247 6.98 -13.99 20.67
C SER A 247 6.28 -13.99 19.31
N ASP A 248 4.96 -14.10 19.32
CA ASP A 248 4.18 -14.49 18.15
C ASP A 248 3.66 -13.25 17.39
N ASN A 249 3.72 -13.30 16.06
CA ASN A 249 3.32 -12.18 15.22
C ASN A 249 1.79 -11.95 15.24
N ILE A 250 1.37 -10.96 16.02
CA ILE A 250 -0.01 -10.44 16.08
C ILE A 250 -0.19 -9.27 15.09
N LYS A 251 -1.44 -8.85 14.81
CA LYS A 251 -1.75 -7.74 13.88
C LYS A 251 -1.06 -6.38 14.20
N THR A 252 -0.39 -6.27 15.35
CA THR A 252 0.32 -5.06 15.82
C THR A 252 1.85 -5.22 15.92
N SER A 253 2.44 -6.37 15.59
CA SER A 253 3.90 -6.55 15.48
C SER A 253 4.41 -6.11 14.09
N GLY A 254 4.14 -4.84 13.75
CA GLY A 254 4.46 -4.28 12.44
C GLY A 254 5.96 -4.29 12.12
N LEU A 255 6.29 -4.53 10.84
CA LEU A 255 7.66 -4.60 10.33
C LEU A 255 8.42 -3.26 10.44
N GLU A 256 7.69 -2.14 10.36
CA GLU A 256 8.23 -0.78 10.46
C GLU A 256 8.48 -0.38 11.93
N ARG A 257 9.54 -0.97 12.51
CA ARG A 257 10.17 -0.53 13.77
C ARG A 257 11.69 -0.61 13.66
N SER A 258 12.22 0.30 12.84
CA SER A 258 13.65 0.67 12.75
C SER A 258 13.80 2.12 13.19
#